data_AF-A0A0F9RCQ3-F1
#
_entry.id   AF-A0A0F9RCQ3-F1
#
_cell.length_a   1.000
_cell.length_b   1.000
_cell.length_c   1.000
_cell.angle_alpha   90.00
_cell.angle_beta   90.00
_cell.angle_gamma   90.00
#
_symmetry.space_group_name_H-M   'P 1'
#
loop_
_entity.id
_entity.type
_entity.pdbx_description
1 polymer ?
#
loop_
_entity_poly.entity_id
_entity_poly.type
_entity_poly.pdbx_seq_one_letter_code
_entity_poly.pdbx_strand_id
1 'polypeptide(L)'
;MSEFAYVAIHTCGRIVAATVDSPDNKGKSRHVASWIRRGEPVERMAVEDVRKADWCECYRAKPKRGAKKGVVSAQLPLGGNS
;
A
#
# COMPACT_ATOMS: atom_id res chain seq x y z
N MET A 1 -3.53 -9.70 28.22
CA MET A 1 -2.44 -10.07 27.29
C MET A 1 -2.27 -8.92 26.32
N SER A 2 -1.07 -8.36 26.21
CA SER A 2 -0.79 -7.33 25.20
C SER A 2 -0.81 -7.97 23.82
N GLU A 3 -1.72 -7.53 22.96
CA GLU A 3 -1.83 -8.02 21.59
C GLU A 3 -0.78 -7.31 20.73
N PHE A 4 -0.09 -8.07 19.88
CA PHE A 4 0.94 -7.55 18.98
C PHE A 4 0.47 -7.61 17.53
N ALA A 5 0.99 -6.72 16.70
CA ALA A 5 0.80 -6.74 15.26
C ALA A 5 2.14 -6.62 14.54
N TYR A 6 2.22 -7.24 13.36
CA TYR A 6 3.26 -6.93 12.38
C TYR A 6 2.80 -5.75 11.54
N VAL A 7 3.65 -4.72 11.43
CA VAL A 7 3.40 -3.52 10.64
C VAL A 7 4.42 -3.44 9.52
N ALA A 8 3.96 -3.05 8.34
CA ALA A 8 4.83 -2.65 7.23
C ALA A 8 4.94 -1.13 7.21
N ILE A 9 6.17 -0.63 7.13
CA ILE A 9 6.48 0.81 7.12
C ILE A 9 6.88 1.20 5.69
N HIS A 10 6.25 2.24 5.16
CA HIS A 10 6.60 2.77 3.85
C HIS A 10 7.88 3.62 3.92
N THR A 11 8.50 3.92 2.78
CA THR A 11 9.68 4.79 2.69
C THR A 11 9.48 6.21 3.26
N CYS A 12 8.24 6.64 3.48
CA CYS A 12 7.91 7.90 4.13
C CYS A 12 7.86 7.81 5.67
N GLY A 13 8.23 6.67 6.26
CA GLY A 13 8.27 6.45 7.71
C GLY A 13 6.92 6.20 8.36
N ARG A 14 5.84 6.03 7.59
CA ARG A 14 4.47 5.79 8.09
C ARG A 14 3.99 4.37 7.81
N ILE A 15 3.04 3.89 8.60
CA ILE A 15 2.49 2.53 8.48
C ILE A 15 1.66 2.42 7.19
N VAL A 16 1.98 1.47 6.32
CA VAL A 16 1.22 1.20 5.09
C VAL A 16 0.25 0.03 5.23
N ALA A 17 0.59 -0.93 6.09
CA ALA A 17 -0.25 -2.08 6.36
C ALA A 17 0.07 -2.67 7.74
N ALA A 18 -0.90 -3.32 8.36
CA ALA A 18 -0.71 -4.03 9.61
C ALA A 18 -1.49 -5.35 9.61
N THR A 19 -1.02 -6.34 10.37
CA THR A 19 -1.73 -7.60 10.59
C THR A 19 -1.49 -8.08 12.02
N VAL A 20 -2.57 -8.46 12.70
CA VAL A 20 -2.52 -8.90 14.10
C VAL A 20 -1.81 -10.25 14.21
N ASP A 21 -0.86 -10.35 15.14
CA ASP A 21 -0.20 -11.60 15.49
C ASP A 21 -1.06 -12.40 16.48
N SER A 22 -2.16 -12.94 15.95
CA SER A 22 -3.03 -13.88 16.66
C SER A 22 -2.90 -15.28 16.04
N PRO A 23 -3.02 -16.37 16.83
CA PRO A 23 -3.12 -17.73 16.29
C PRO A 23 -4.32 -17.91 15.36
N ASP A 24 -5.39 -17.12 15.53
CA ASP A 24 -6.59 -17.18 14.69
C ASP A 24 -6.37 -16.56 13.31
N ASN A 25 -5.38 -15.69 13.17
CA ASN A 25 -5.03 -15.06 11.91
C ASN A 25 -4.09 -15.94 11.07
N LYS A 26 -4.68 -16.94 10.39
CA LYS A 26 -3.95 -17.88 9.51
C LYS A 26 -3.28 -17.21 8.30
N GLY A 27 -3.66 -15.98 7.95
CA GLY A 27 -3.12 -15.23 6.80
C GLY A 27 -1.88 -14.38 7.10
N LYS A 28 -1.52 -14.21 8.39
CA LYS A 28 -0.47 -13.26 8.82
C LYS A 28 0.87 -13.47 8.13
N SER A 29 1.35 -14.71 8.05
CA SER A 29 2.65 -15.02 7.46
C SER A 29 2.70 -14.71 5.96
N ARG A 30 1.58 -14.91 5.25
CA ARG A 30 1.47 -14.54 3.84
C ARG A 30 1.52 -13.02 3.64
N HIS A 31 0.88 -12.26 4.54
CA HIS A 31 0.91 -10.79 4.50
C HIS A 31 2.31 -10.27 4.77
N VAL A 32 2.97 -10.76 5.83
CA VAL A 32 4.35 -10.41 6.19
C VAL A 32 5.31 -10.72 5.05
N ALA A 33 5.26 -11.93 4.49
CA ALA A 33 6.10 -12.31 3.36
C ALA A 33 5.85 -11.41 2.13
N SER A 34 4.60 -10.98 1.90
CA SER A 34 4.26 -10.06 0.82
C SER A 34 4.84 -8.66 1.01
N TRP A 35 4.97 -8.17 2.25
CA TRP A 35 5.62 -6.89 2.55
C TRP A 35 7.13 -6.97 2.34
N ILE A 36 7.77 -8.02 2.85
CA ILE A 36 9.21 -8.25 2.67
C ILE A 36 9.57 -8.35 1.18
N ARG A 37 8.78 -9.07 0.37
CA ARG A 37 8.98 -9.16 -1.09
C ARG A 37 8.84 -7.81 -1.81
N ARG A 38 8.06 -6.88 -1.26
CA ARG A 38 7.92 -5.52 -1.80
C ARG A 38 9.07 -4.60 -1.37
N GLY A 39 9.97 -5.07 -0.50
CA GLY A 39 11.05 -4.27 0.08
C GLY A 39 10.58 -3.33 1.18
N GLU A 40 9.37 -3.55 1.73
CA GLU A 40 8.85 -2.75 2.84
C GLU A 40 9.43 -3.30 4.16
N PRO A 41 10.06 -2.48 5.01
CA PRO A 41 10.48 -2.90 6.34
C PRO A 41 9.27 -3.34 7.18
N VAL A 42 9.44 -4.44 7.92
CA VAL A 42 8.41 -5.01 8.79
C VAL A 42 8.87 -4.96 10.24
N GLU A 43 8.06 -4.37 11.09
CA GLU A 43 8.29 -4.27 12.54
C GLU A 43 7.17 -4.93 13.33
N ARG A 44 7.42 -5.25 14.60
CA ARG A 44 6.42 -5.77 15.52
C ARG A 44 6.12 -4.72 16.58
N MET A 45 4.86 -4.31 16.66
CA MET A 45 4.38 -3.26 17.58
C MET A 45 3.19 -3.76 18.40
N ALA A 46 2.93 -3.13 19.55
CA ALA A 46 1.70 -3.38 20.29
C ALA A 46 0.51 -2.83 19.51
N VAL A 47 -0.61 -3.55 19.49
CA VAL A 47 -1.81 -3.13 18.74
C VAL A 47 -2.33 -1.76 19.18
N GLU A 48 -2.17 -1.42 20.46
CA GLU A 48 -2.54 -0.12 21.01
C GLU A 48 -1.72 1.03 20.38
N ASP A 49 -0.43 0.81 20.12
CA ASP A 49 0.44 1.80 19.48
C ASP A 49 0.13 1.91 17.99
N VAL A 50 -0.16 0.79 17.32
CA VAL A 50 -0.59 0.79 15.91
C VAL A 50 -1.88 1.58 15.70
N ARG A 51 -2.80 1.54 16.67
CA ARG A 51 -4.04 2.33 16.64
C ARG A 51 -3.81 3.84 16.78
N LYS A 52 -2.72 4.24 17.43
CA LYS A 52 -2.34 5.65 17.65
C LYS A 52 -1.37 6.18 16.59
N ALA A 53 -0.78 5.29 15.80
CA ALA A 53 0.22 5.64 14.80
C ALA A 53 -0.37 6.26 13.53
N ASP A 54 0.45 7.05 12.85
CA ASP A 54 0.11 7.68 11.58
C ASP A 54 0.19 6.69 10.40
N TRP A 55 -0.83 6.72 9.56
CA TRP A 55 -0.95 5.85 8.39
C TRP A 55 -0.46 6.56 7.11
N CYS A 56 0.17 5.79 6.23
CA CYS A 56 0.71 6.29 4.98
C CYS A 56 -0.40 6.62 3.98
N GLU A 57 -0.48 7.90 3.59
CA GLU A 57 -1.38 8.35 2.53
C GLU A 57 -0.75 8.24 1.13
N CYS A 58 0.59 8.23 1.03
CA CYS A 58 1.32 8.12 -0.23
C CYS A 58 0.98 6.83 -0.99
N TYR A 59 0.73 5.74 -0.25
CA TYR A 59 0.41 4.44 -0.84
C TYR A 59 -1.04 4.37 -1.35
N ARG A 60 -1.97 5.14 -0.77
CA ARG A 60 -3.36 5.28 -1.27
C ARG A 60 -3.41 5.98 -2.62
N ALA A 61 -2.42 6.82 -2.93
CA ALA A 61 -2.35 7.58 -4.18
C ALA A 61 -1.88 6.77 -5.40
N LYS A 62 -1.46 5.49 -5.25
CA LYS A 62 -1.18 4.66 -6.43
C LYS A 62 -2.50 4.23 -7.07
N PRO A 63 -2.87 4.75 -8.26
CA PRO A 63 -4.05 4.26 -8.96
C PRO A 63 -3.87 2.76 -9.19
N LYS A 64 -4.92 1.98 -8.89
CA LYS A 64 -4.96 0.55 -9.23
C LYS A 64 -4.54 0.44 -10.71
N ARG A 65 -3.40 -0.22 -10.97
CA ARG A 65 -2.99 -0.60 -12.34
C ARG A 65 -4.14 -1.43 -12.93
N GLY A 66 -4.98 -0.76 -13.71
CA GLY A 66 -6.32 -1.23 -14.10
C GLY A 66 -7.19 -0.13 -14.69
N ALA A 67 -6.97 1.13 -14.33
CA ALA A 67 -7.55 2.26 -15.07
C ALA A 67 -6.76 2.53 -16.37
N LYS A 68 -6.77 1.58 -17.32
CA LYS A 68 -6.53 1.93 -18.73
C LYS A 68 -7.80 2.61 -19.25
N LYS A 69 -7.83 3.94 -19.26
CA LYS A 69 -8.46 4.67 -20.36
C LYS A 69 -7.39 5.60 -20.93
N GLY A 70 -6.96 5.25 -22.13
CA GLY A 70 -5.78 5.78 -22.78
C GLY A 70 -5.91 7.28 -23.05
N VAL A 71 -4.83 7.98 -22.75
CA VAL A 71 -4.48 9.21 -23.45
C VAL A 71 -3.69 8.77 -24.69
N VAL A 72 -4.25 8.98 -25.87
CA VAL A 72 -3.45 9.20 -27.08
C VAL A 72 -4.09 10.35 -27.83
N SER A 73 -3.33 11.45 -27.87
CA SER A 73 -3.49 12.60 -28.75
C SER A 73 -3.68 12.17 -30.20
N ALA A 74 -4.62 12.81 -30.88
CA ALA A 74 -4.54 12.99 -32.33
C ALA A 74 -4.63 14.49 -32.62
N GLN A 75 -3.48 15.15 -32.53
CA GLN A 75 -3.22 16.35 -33.31
C GLN A 75 -2.89 15.85 -34.72
N LEU A 76 -3.76 16.13 -35.69
CA LEU A 76 -3.42 16.07 -37.11
C LEU A 76 -3.99 17.34 -37.78
N PRO A 77 -3.16 18.12 -38.50
CA PRO A 77 -3.60 19.27 -39.28
C PRO A 77 -4.08 18.83 -40.68
N LEU A 78 -4.28 19.80 -41.59
CA LEU A 78 -4.75 19.72 -43.00
C LEU A 78 -6.28 19.89 -43.08
N GLY A 79 -6.90 20.83 -43.80
CA GLY A 79 -6.49 21.75 -44.86
C GLY A 79 -7.80 22.21 -45.53
N GLY A 80 -7.91 23.47 -45.94
CA GLY A 80 -9.13 24.03 -46.54
C GLY A 80 -9.44 23.52 -47.95
N ASN A 81 -10.71 23.69 -48.35
CA ASN A 81 -11.28 23.90 -49.69
C ASN A 81 -12.78 23.60 -49.57
N SER A 82 -13.74 24.37 -50.08
CA SER A 82 -13.81 25.65 -50.81
C SER A 82 -15.22 26.18 -50.58
#